data_AF-A0AAU4RKE5-F1
#
_entry.id   AF-A0AAU4RKE5-F1
#
_cell.length_a   1.000
_cell.length_b   1.000
_cell.length_c   1.000
_cell.angle_alpha   90.00
_cell.angle_beta   90.00
_cell.angle_gamma   90.00
#
_symmetry.space_group_name_H-M   'P 1'
#
loop_
_entity.id
_entity.type
_entity.pdbx_description
1 polymer ?
#
loop_
_entity_poly.entity_id
_entity_poly.type
_entity_poly.pdbx_seq_one_letter_code
_entity_poly.pdbx_strand_id
1 'polypeptide(L)'
;MSETPPEGPAPVQPPPGMTDLMFEYWDDATRTYYERQADGSITSRPYNAAELAKYEAEVALDALQAEAKAAIAYLDERIDLCLAFMLAPEPTAEDTAAQIKVLSDLSAYDAGAMKRIIKVLSVMLNRPIG
;
A
#
# COMPACT_ATOMS: atom_id res chain seq x y z
N MET A 1 -15.61 -3.26 -53.20
CA MET A 1 -14.72 -3.73 -52.13
C MET A 1 -15.48 -3.48 -50.84
N SER A 2 -15.98 -4.51 -50.17
CA SER A 2 -16.63 -4.33 -48.86
C SER A 2 -15.52 -4.15 -47.82
N GLU A 3 -15.44 -2.96 -47.24
CA GLU A 3 -14.65 -2.73 -46.03
C GLU A 3 -15.30 -3.52 -44.89
N THR A 4 -14.60 -4.53 -44.39
CA THR A 4 -14.98 -5.23 -43.16
C THR A 4 -14.88 -4.22 -42.01
N PRO A 5 -15.92 -4.03 -41.18
CA PRO A 5 -15.83 -3.19 -39.99
C PRO A 5 -14.65 -3.64 -39.12
N PRO A 6 -13.96 -2.72 -38.41
CA PRO A 6 -12.89 -3.09 -37.51
C PRO A 6 -13.41 -4.15 -36.53
N GLU A 7 -12.74 -5.30 -36.51
CA GLU A 7 -13.06 -6.42 -35.65
C GLU A 7 -12.95 -5.92 -34.21
N GLY A 8 -14.10 -5.74 -33.56
CA GLY A 8 -14.16 -5.37 -32.14
C GLY A 8 -13.42 -6.41 -31.30
N PRO A 9 -12.99 -6.07 -30.08
CA PRO A 9 -12.29 -7.01 -29.21
C PRO A 9 -13.12 -8.30 -29.10
N ALA A 10 -12.50 -9.43 -29.44
CA ALA A 10 -13.17 -10.71 -29.46
C ALA A 10 -13.72 -11.04 -28.06
N PRO A 11 -14.91 -11.68 -27.96
CA PRO A 11 -15.45 -12.13 -26.69
C PRO A 11 -14.45 -13.05 -25.98
N VAL A 12 -14.22 -12.78 -24.69
CA VAL A 12 -13.38 -13.61 -23.82
C VAL A 12 -14.24 -14.34 -22.81
N GLN A 13 -13.71 -15.44 -22.27
CA GLN A 13 -14.32 -16.09 -21.11
C GLN A 13 -14.15 -15.23 -19.85
N PRO A 14 -15.10 -15.27 -18.89
CA PRO A 14 -14.97 -14.54 -17.64
C PRO A 14 -13.69 -14.98 -16.89
N PRO A 15 -12.87 -14.04 -16.40
CA PRO A 15 -11.69 -14.37 -15.61
C PRO A 15 -12.08 -14.93 -14.23
N PRO A 16 -11.17 -15.65 -13.56
CA PRO A 16 -11.37 -16.07 -12.17
C PRO A 16 -11.70 -14.85 -11.29
N GLY A 17 -12.86 -14.88 -10.62
CA GLY A 17 -13.32 -13.81 -9.74
C GLY A 17 -14.43 -12.92 -10.33
N MET A 18 -14.61 -12.90 -11.66
CA MET A 18 -15.74 -12.20 -12.28
C MET A 18 -17.02 -13.04 -12.18
N THR A 19 -17.93 -12.64 -11.29
CA THR A 19 -19.23 -13.30 -11.12
C THR A 19 -20.21 -12.93 -12.23
N ASP A 20 -21.30 -13.70 -12.35
CA ASP A 20 -22.34 -13.46 -13.37
C ASP A 20 -23.06 -12.11 -13.21
N LEU A 21 -23.00 -11.51 -12.01
CA LEU A 21 -23.63 -10.22 -11.69
C LEU A 21 -22.69 -9.02 -11.91
N MET A 22 -21.41 -9.26 -12.19
CA MET A 22 -20.44 -8.19 -12.44
C MET A 22 -20.52 -7.73 -13.89
N PHE A 23 -20.81 -6.45 -14.06
CA PHE A 23 -20.75 -5.77 -15.35
C PHE A 23 -19.36 -5.26 -15.67
N GLU A 24 -18.60 -4.90 -14.65
CA GLU A 24 -17.22 -4.40 -14.75
C GLU A 24 -16.35 -5.18 -13.77
N TYR A 25 -15.15 -5.57 -14.21
CA TYR A 25 -14.20 -6.30 -13.37
C TYR A 25 -12.77 -5.85 -13.68
N TRP A 26 -12.04 -5.49 -12.62
CA TRP A 26 -10.65 -5.08 -12.66
C TRP A 26 -9.79 -6.23 -12.13
N ASP A 27 -9.06 -6.89 -13.02
CA ASP A 27 -8.12 -7.94 -12.65
C ASP A 27 -6.72 -7.33 -12.47
N ASP A 28 -6.38 -7.02 -11.23
CA ASP A 28 -5.09 -6.45 -10.86
C ASP A 28 -3.91 -7.41 -11.06
N ALA A 29 -4.16 -8.73 -11.06
CA ALA A 29 -3.11 -9.72 -11.27
C ALA A 29 -2.60 -9.70 -12.71
N THR A 30 -3.51 -9.47 -13.67
CA THR A 30 -3.18 -9.37 -15.10
C THR A 30 -3.18 -7.93 -15.62
N ARG A 31 -3.58 -6.94 -14.78
CA ARG A 31 -3.79 -5.53 -15.14
C ARG A 31 -4.74 -5.38 -16.33
N THR A 32 -5.82 -6.14 -16.30
CA THR A 32 -6.81 -6.23 -17.38
C THR A 32 -8.19 -5.85 -16.87
N TYR A 33 -8.85 -4.96 -17.58
CA TYR A 33 -10.24 -4.59 -17.37
C TYR A 33 -11.14 -5.47 -18.23
N TYR A 34 -12.22 -5.97 -17.63
CA TYR A 34 -13.24 -6.77 -18.28
C TYR A 34 -14.59 -6.09 -18.13
N GLU A 35 -15.38 -6.12 -19.20
CA GLU A 35 -16.72 -5.55 -19.25
C GLU A 35 -17.69 -6.54 -19.85
N ARG A 36 -18.80 -6.79 -19.14
CA ARG A 36 -19.91 -7.59 -19.64
C ARG A 36 -20.87 -6.71 -20.43
N GLN A 37 -21.06 -7.08 -21.68
CA GLN A 37 -21.99 -6.44 -22.58
C GLN A 37 -23.43 -6.88 -22.31
N ALA A 38 -24.40 -6.14 -22.85
CA ALA A 38 -25.83 -6.42 -22.64
C ALA A 38 -26.29 -7.78 -23.20
N ASP A 39 -25.57 -8.33 -24.18
CA ASP A 39 -25.81 -9.66 -24.76
C ASP A 39 -25.17 -10.80 -23.93
N GLY A 40 -24.52 -10.46 -22.81
CA GLY A 40 -23.84 -11.39 -21.92
C GLY A 40 -22.41 -11.73 -22.33
N SER A 41 -21.95 -11.28 -23.50
CA SER A 41 -20.54 -11.42 -23.91
C SER A 41 -19.64 -10.56 -23.04
N ILE A 42 -18.36 -10.93 -22.93
CA ILE A 42 -17.38 -10.18 -22.13
C ILE A 42 -16.27 -9.72 -23.06
N THR A 43 -15.96 -8.43 -23.01
CA THR A 43 -14.83 -7.82 -23.69
C THR A 43 -13.74 -7.51 -22.67
N SER A 44 -12.48 -7.49 -23.10
CA SER A 44 -11.36 -7.09 -22.24
C SER A 44 -10.44 -6.08 -22.90
N ARG A 45 -9.73 -5.33 -22.06
CA ARG A 45 -8.63 -4.45 -22.47
C ARG A 45 -7.59 -4.34 -21.36
N PRO A 46 -6.32 -4.04 -21.68
CA PRO A 46 -5.36 -3.63 -20.67
C PRO A 46 -5.84 -2.38 -19.92
N TYR A 47 -5.33 -2.19 -18.70
CA TYR A 47 -5.50 -0.93 -17.98
C TYR A 47 -4.98 0.25 -18.80
N ASN A 48 -5.74 1.34 -18.79
CA ASN A 48 -5.27 2.62 -19.32
C ASN A 48 -4.30 3.27 -18.32
N ALA A 49 -3.68 4.39 -18.72
CA ALA A 49 -2.67 5.06 -17.91
C ALA A 49 -3.20 5.53 -16.54
N ALA A 50 -4.47 5.96 -16.46
CA ALA A 50 -5.06 6.42 -15.21
C ALA A 50 -5.36 5.26 -14.26
N GLU A 51 -5.85 4.13 -14.79
CA GLU A 51 -6.08 2.90 -14.03
C GLU A 51 -4.77 2.31 -13.52
N LEU A 52 -3.71 2.32 -14.35
CA LEU A 52 -2.39 1.87 -13.92
C LEU A 52 -1.83 2.75 -12.81
N ALA A 53 -1.93 4.07 -12.94
CA ALA A 53 -1.49 5.00 -11.89
C ALA A 53 -2.27 4.82 -10.59
N LYS A 54 -3.58 4.54 -10.67
CA LYS A 54 -4.42 4.23 -9.51
C LYS A 54 -3.97 2.93 -8.84
N TYR A 55 -3.78 1.86 -9.62
CA TYR A 55 -3.30 0.57 -9.11
C TYR A 55 -1.93 0.72 -8.42
N GLU A 56 -0.99 1.44 -9.03
CA GLU A 56 0.33 1.70 -8.43
C GLU A 56 0.22 2.48 -7.12
N ALA A 57 -0.70 3.44 -7.04
CA ALA A 57 -0.97 4.17 -5.80
C ALA A 57 -1.56 3.26 -4.72
N GLU A 58 -2.49 2.37 -5.07
CA GLU A 58 -3.07 1.38 -4.14
C GLU A 58 -2.00 0.41 -3.62
N VAL A 59 -1.17 -0.15 -4.49
CA VAL A 59 -0.03 -1.00 -4.10
C VAL A 59 0.93 -0.26 -3.16
N ALA A 60 1.23 1.01 -3.45
CA ALA A 60 2.08 1.82 -2.58
C ALA A 60 1.42 2.06 -1.21
N LEU A 61 0.10 2.27 -1.16
CA LEU A 61 -0.65 2.41 0.09
C LEU A 61 -0.65 1.12 0.90
N ASP A 62 -0.82 -0.04 0.26
CA ASP A 62 -0.77 -1.34 0.93
C ASP A 62 0.63 -1.62 1.51
N ALA A 63 1.69 -1.28 0.78
CA ALA A 63 3.05 -1.38 1.27
C ALA A 63 3.26 -0.47 2.49
N LEU A 64 2.81 0.79 2.42
CA LEU A 64 2.86 1.73 3.55
C LEU A 64 2.06 1.22 4.75
N GLN A 65 0.91 0.60 4.52
CA GLN A 65 0.10 0.02 5.59
C GLN A 65 0.82 -1.16 6.27
N ALA A 66 1.45 -2.04 5.49
CA ALA A 66 2.23 -3.15 6.03
C ALA A 66 3.41 -2.66 6.87
N GLU A 67 4.16 -1.66 6.36
CA GLU A 67 5.23 -1.00 7.11
C GLU A 67 4.72 -0.35 8.40
N ALA A 68 3.58 0.34 8.35
CA ALA A 68 2.97 0.98 9.51
C ALA A 68 2.56 -0.06 10.59
N LYS A 69 2.00 -1.20 10.19
CA LYS A 69 1.68 -2.29 11.13
C LYS A 69 2.92 -2.82 11.84
N ALA A 70 4.01 -3.04 11.09
CA ALA A 70 5.28 -3.48 11.68
C ALA A 70 5.88 -2.40 12.61
N ALA A 71 5.78 -1.13 12.22
CA ALA A 71 6.22 0.02 13.01
C ALA A 71 5.48 0.14 14.36
N ILE A 72 4.16 -0.05 14.37
CA ILE A 72 3.35 0.01 15.59
C ILE A 72 3.84 -1.03 16.59
N ALA A 73 3.93 -2.30 16.17
CA ALA A 73 4.41 -3.38 17.04
C ALA A 73 5.83 -3.12 17.57
N TYR A 74 6.71 -2.61 16.70
CA TYR A 74 8.07 -2.22 17.09
C TYR A 74 8.11 -1.14 18.16
N LEU A 75 7.29 -0.09 18.00
CA LEU A 75 7.21 1.03 18.93
C LEU A 75 6.57 0.62 20.26
N ASP A 76 5.51 -0.19 20.22
CA ASP A 76 4.85 -0.71 21.42
C ASP A 76 5.83 -1.49 22.31
N GLU A 77 6.64 -2.39 21.73
CA GLU A 77 7.69 -3.13 22.47
C GLU A 77 8.66 -2.17 23.19
N ARG A 78 9.06 -1.07 22.54
CA ARG A 78 10.02 -0.11 23.10
C ARG A 78 9.38 0.81 24.13
N ILE A 79 8.10 1.13 23.97
CA ILE A 79 7.31 1.82 24.98
C ILE A 79 7.26 0.96 26.24
N ASP A 80 6.98 -0.34 26.11
CA ASP A 80 6.95 -1.26 27.24
C ASP A 80 8.31 -1.34 27.95
N LEU A 81 9.42 -1.38 27.21
CA LEU A 81 10.77 -1.31 27.80
C LEU A 81 11.01 0.00 28.57
N CYS A 82 10.61 1.14 28.00
CA CYS A 82 10.72 2.43 28.68
C CYS A 82 9.87 2.47 29.97
N LEU A 83 8.63 1.96 29.91
CA LEU A 83 7.73 1.91 31.07
C LEU A 83 8.29 0.98 32.15
N ALA A 84 8.83 -0.18 31.77
CA ALA A 84 9.48 -1.10 32.70
C ALA A 84 10.68 -0.46 33.41
N PHE A 85 11.54 0.26 32.67
CA PHE A 85 12.66 0.99 33.25
C PHE A 85 12.20 2.05 34.26
N MET A 86 11.13 2.79 33.95
CA MET A 86 10.57 3.81 34.85
C MET A 86 9.99 3.22 36.16
N LEU A 87 9.62 1.94 36.15
CA LEU A 87 9.12 1.23 37.33
C LEU A 87 10.24 0.57 38.15
N ALA A 88 11.49 0.57 37.66
CA ALA A 88 12.62 0.04 38.39
C ALA A 88 13.03 1.01 39.51
N PRO A 89 12.93 0.63 40.80
CA PRO A 89 13.20 1.55 41.92
C PRO A 89 14.68 1.90 42.06
N GLU A 90 15.57 0.97 41.71
CA GLU A 90 17.02 1.17 41.68
C GLU A 90 17.60 0.49 40.44
N PRO A 91 17.52 1.13 39.26
CA PRO A 91 18.07 0.56 38.03
C PRO A 91 19.59 0.46 38.14
N THR A 92 20.14 -0.65 37.64
CA THR A 92 21.60 -0.84 37.61
C THR A 92 22.25 0.02 36.52
N ALA A 93 23.58 0.10 36.54
CA ALA A 93 24.33 0.74 35.47
C ALA A 93 24.12 0.03 34.11
N GLU A 94 23.93 -1.28 34.12
CA GLU A 94 23.64 -2.07 32.91
C GLU A 94 22.24 -1.76 32.39
N ASP A 95 21.24 -1.69 33.26
CA ASP A 95 19.86 -1.30 32.89
C ASP A 95 19.83 0.11 32.29
N THR A 96 20.59 1.04 32.88
CA THR A 96 20.69 2.42 32.38
C THR A 96 21.32 2.46 30.99
N ALA A 97 22.39 1.69 30.76
CA ALA A 97 23.03 1.61 29.45
C ALA A 97 22.09 0.99 28.39
N ALA A 98 21.33 -0.05 28.77
CA ALA A 98 20.31 -0.64 27.90
C ALA A 98 19.21 0.37 27.56
N GLN A 99 18.74 1.16 28.54
CA GLN A 99 17.73 2.18 28.31
C GLN A 99 18.24 3.31 27.41
N ILE A 100 19.49 3.75 27.55
CA ILE A 100 20.10 4.75 26.65
C ILE A 100 20.08 4.25 25.20
N LYS A 101 20.34 2.95 24.99
CA LYS A 101 20.27 2.35 23.65
C LYS A 101 18.84 2.37 23.10
N VAL A 102 17.84 2.01 23.91
CA VAL A 102 16.42 2.07 23.52
C VAL A 102 16.00 3.50 23.15
N LEU A 103 16.36 4.50 23.96
CA LEU A 103 16.03 5.90 23.68
C LEU A 103 16.73 6.44 22.44
N SER A 104 17.98 6.06 22.21
CA SER A 104 18.74 6.44 21.02
C SER A 104 18.13 5.82 19.75
N ASP A 105 17.72 4.56 19.83
CA ASP A 105 17.03 3.83 18.76
C ASP A 105 15.67 4.47 18.43
N LEU A 106 14.83 4.75 19.43
CA LEU A 106 13.57 5.48 19.26
C LEU A 106 13.78 6.85 18.61
N SER A 107 14.77 7.61 19.08
CA SER A 107 15.08 8.94 18.52
C SER A 107 15.48 8.86 17.05
N ALA A 108 16.30 7.87 16.68
CA ALA A 108 16.70 7.65 15.29
C ALA A 108 15.50 7.20 14.43
N TYR A 109 14.65 6.33 14.97
CA TYR A 109 13.44 5.86 14.33
C TYR A 109 12.48 7.02 14.05
N ASP A 110 12.19 7.86 15.04
CA ASP A 110 11.29 9.02 14.94
C ASP A 110 11.80 10.03 13.91
N ALA A 111 13.10 10.34 13.92
CA ALA A 111 13.70 11.21 12.91
C ALA A 111 13.53 10.66 11.48
N GLY A 112 13.68 9.34 11.31
CA GLY A 112 13.42 8.67 10.03
C GLY A 112 11.95 8.67 9.63
N ALA A 113 11.06 8.38 10.58
CA ALA A 113 9.62 8.35 10.37
C ALA A 113 9.06 9.73 9.98
N MET A 114 9.50 10.80 10.65
CA MET A 114 9.12 12.16 10.29
C MET A 114 9.51 12.52 8.86
N LYS A 115 10.72 12.15 8.40
CA LYS A 115 11.13 12.36 7.01
C LYS A 115 10.20 11.65 6.02
N ARG A 116 9.80 10.41 6.32
CA ARG A 116 8.87 9.64 5.49
C ARG A 116 7.48 10.28 5.45
N ILE A 117 6.95 10.72 6.60
CA ILE A 117 5.66 11.41 6.70
C ILE A 117 5.69 12.70 5.88
N ILE A 118 6.74 13.51 6.00
CA ILE A 118 6.90 14.76 5.22
C ILE A 118 6.87 14.45 3.72
N LYS A 119 7.57 13.39 3.27
CA LYS A 119 7.57 12.97 1.88
C LYS A 119 6.17 12.56 1.41
N VAL A 120 5.45 11.73 2.17
CA VAL A 120 4.08 11.31 1.84
C VAL A 120 3.15 12.52 1.75
N LEU A 121 3.17 13.42 2.74
CA LEU A 121 2.37 14.64 2.73
C LEU A 121 2.71 15.55 1.54
N SER A 122 3.99 15.66 1.18
CA SER A 122 4.43 16.44 0.02
C SER A 122 3.84 15.92 -1.30
N VAL A 123 3.72 14.59 -1.44
CA VAL A 123 3.09 13.95 -2.59
C VAL A 123 1.59 14.17 -2.58
N MET A 124 0.92 13.95 -1.44
CA MET A 124 -0.53 14.13 -1.29
C MET A 124 -0.97 15.58 -1.56
N LEU A 125 -0.16 16.56 -1.18
CA LEU A 125 -0.43 17.98 -1.38
C LEU A 125 0.03 18.50 -2.74
N ASN A 126 0.63 17.65 -3.59
CA ASN A 126 1.27 18.03 -4.85
C ASN A 126 2.26 19.21 -4.67
N ARG A 127 3.00 19.19 -3.56
CA ARG A 127 3.98 20.19 -3.15
C ARG A 127 5.26 19.49 -2.70
N PRO A 128 6.08 18.99 -3.64
CA PRO A 128 7.27 18.21 -3.30
C PRO A 128 8.24 19.04 -2.45
N ILE A 129 8.77 18.41 -1.39
CA ILE A 129 9.84 18.95 -0.55
C ILE A 129 11.09 18.14 -0.86
N GLY A 130 12.18 18.82 -1.22
CA GLY A 130 13.48 18.20 -1.57
C GLY A 130 14.25 17.69 -0.38
#